data_AF-W4QTG7-F1
#
_entry.id   AF-W4QTG7-F1
#
_cell.length_a   1.000
_cell.length_b   1.000
_cell.length_c   1.000
_cell.angle_alpha   90.00
_cell.angle_beta   90.00
_cell.angle_gamma   90.00
#
_symmetry.space_group_name_H-M   'P 1'
#
loop_
_entity.id
_entity.type
_entity.pdbx_description
1 polymer ?
#
loop_
_entity_poly.entity_id
_entity_poly.type
_entity_poly.pdbx_seq_one_letter_code
_entity_poly.pdbx_strand_id
1 'polypeptide(L)'
;MEKTEKLKVFAQEMKEGLQLVQEKQDHAAIKKLQPFVELMRQSQAPHIRLFSSYSLAQIRTGDLEGFLQTYSEVKEMTPKTEEETKLKNQLDGFFTDLMEELQKDNH
;
A
#
# COMPACT_ATOMS: atom_id res chain seq x y z
N MET A 1 11.95 8.25 27.36
CA MET A 1 11.74 8.50 25.92
C MET A 1 10.78 9.65 25.75
N GLU A 2 11.27 10.77 25.23
CA GLU A 2 10.44 11.93 24.92
C GLU A 2 9.53 11.64 23.72
N LYS A 3 8.37 12.32 23.64
CA LYS A 3 7.39 12.13 22.55
C LYS A 3 8.03 12.28 21.15
N THR A 4 8.99 13.17 21.02
CA THR A 4 9.72 13.44 19.77
C THR A 4 10.58 12.26 19.32
N GLU A 5 11.18 11.50 20.24
CA GLU A 5 11.99 10.33 19.90
C GLU A 5 11.13 9.18 19.39
N LYS A 6 9.96 8.96 20.02
CA LYS A 6 9.01 7.92 19.59
C LYS A 6 8.47 8.18 18.18
N LEU A 7 8.19 9.45 17.85
CA LEU A 7 7.76 9.84 16.50
C LEU A 7 8.87 9.63 15.45
N LYS A 8 10.12 9.90 15.80
CA LYS A 8 11.27 9.65 14.91
C LYS A 8 11.43 8.16 14.61
N VAL A 9 11.37 7.32 15.65
CA VAL A 9 11.42 5.85 15.49
C VAL A 9 10.27 5.37 14.60
N PHE A 10 9.05 5.85 14.85
CA PHE A 10 7.89 5.51 14.03
C PHE A 10 8.07 5.88 12.56
N ALA A 11 8.53 7.10 12.26
CA ALA A 11 8.78 7.54 10.89
C ALA A 11 9.90 6.73 10.21
N GLN A 12 10.93 6.35 10.96
CA GLN A 12 12.03 5.54 10.47
C GLN A 12 11.57 4.11 10.11
N GLU A 13 10.79 3.48 10.98
CA GLU A 13 10.23 2.15 10.76
C GLU A 13 9.31 2.11 9.51
N MET A 14 8.49 3.15 9.32
CA MET A 14 7.67 3.29 8.11
C MET A 14 8.54 3.43 6.86
N LYS A 15 9.57 4.28 6.91
CA LYS A 15 10.50 4.49 5.79
C LYS A 15 11.21 3.19 5.40
N GLU A 16 11.63 2.41 6.38
CA GLU A 16 12.21 1.08 6.14
C GLU A 16 11.21 0.15 5.44
N GLY A 17 9.96 0.12 5.88
CA GLY A 17 8.92 -0.64 5.19
C GLY A 17 8.75 -0.25 3.72
N LEU A 18 8.78 1.06 3.41
CA LEU A 18 8.72 1.55 2.03
C LEU A 18 9.96 1.15 1.22
N GLN A 19 11.13 1.19 1.84
CA GLN A 19 12.39 0.76 1.21
C GLN A 19 12.34 -0.74 0.84
N LEU A 20 11.79 -1.59 1.72
CA LEU A 20 11.63 -3.01 1.45
C LEU A 20 10.76 -3.29 0.20
N VAL A 21 9.74 -2.46 -0.07
CA VAL A 21 8.93 -2.56 -1.30
C VAL A 21 9.76 -2.25 -2.56
N GLN A 22 10.63 -1.24 -2.48
CA GLN A 22 11.52 -0.87 -3.59
C GLN A 22 12.55 -1.98 -3.87
N GLU A 23 13.00 -2.66 -2.82
CA GLU A 23 13.93 -3.79 -2.88
C GLU A 23 13.26 -5.13 -3.21
N LYS A 24 11.94 -5.14 -3.47
CA LYS A 24 11.14 -6.34 -3.74
C LYS A 24 11.18 -7.39 -2.62
N GLN A 25 11.44 -6.95 -1.39
CA GLN A 25 11.32 -7.79 -0.20
C GLN A 25 9.88 -7.77 0.31
N ASP A 26 8.93 -8.14 -0.56
CA ASP A 26 7.51 -7.80 -0.40
C ASP A 26 6.87 -8.40 0.86
N HIS A 27 7.19 -9.65 1.24
CA HIS A 27 6.70 -10.25 2.49
C HIS A 27 7.19 -9.49 3.74
N ALA A 28 8.46 -9.07 3.74
CA ALA A 28 9.02 -8.28 4.84
C ALA A 28 8.41 -6.88 4.87
N ALA A 29 8.19 -6.29 3.69
CA ALA A 29 7.54 -5.00 3.54
C ALA A 29 6.11 -5.02 4.09
N ILE A 30 5.30 -6.03 3.74
CA ILE A 30 3.93 -6.20 4.26
C ILE A 30 3.94 -6.24 5.79
N LYS A 31 4.77 -7.11 6.38
CA LYS A 31 4.86 -7.25 7.83
C LYS A 31 5.27 -5.93 8.52
N LYS A 32 6.20 -5.19 7.90
CA LYS A 32 6.69 -3.91 8.44
C LYS A 32 5.65 -2.80 8.27
N LEU A 33 4.94 -2.73 7.14
CA LEU A 33 4.00 -1.66 6.80
C LEU A 33 2.59 -1.86 7.39
N GLN A 34 2.16 -3.09 7.62
CA GLN A 34 0.80 -3.40 8.08
C GLN A 34 0.36 -2.60 9.32
N PRO A 35 1.16 -2.49 10.40
CA PRO A 35 0.75 -1.70 11.57
C PRO A 35 0.51 -0.22 11.25
N PHE A 36 1.25 0.34 10.29
CA PHE A 36 1.08 1.73 9.85
C PHE A 36 -0.21 1.89 9.04
N VAL A 37 -0.50 0.95 8.15
CA VAL A 37 -1.74 0.95 7.36
C VAL A 37 -2.94 0.84 8.30
N GLU A 38 -2.92 -0.08 9.25
CA GLU A 38 -3.98 -0.26 10.26
C GLU A 38 -4.18 1.01 11.09
N LEU A 39 -3.10 1.64 11.55
CA LEU A 39 -3.19 2.90 12.29
C LEU A 39 -3.86 4.00 11.45
N MET A 40 -3.49 4.13 10.19
CA MET A 40 -4.05 5.15 9.29
C MET A 40 -5.53 4.89 8.97
N ARG A 41 -5.92 3.61 8.79
CA ARG A 41 -7.33 3.18 8.66
C ARG A 41 -8.14 3.59 9.89
N GLN A 42 -7.65 3.27 11.09
CA GLN A 42 -8.32 3.61 12.35
C GLN A 42 -8.42 5.12 12.57
N SER A 43 -7.38 5.85 12.18
CA SER A 43 -7.30 7.30 12.34
C SER A 43 -8.03 8.09 11.25
N GLN A 44 -8.61 7.41 10.26
CA GLN A 44 -9.20 8.03 9.06
C GLN A 44 -8.26 9.05 8.40
N ALA A 45 -6.96 8.75 8.41
CA ALA A 45 -5.89 9.61 7.91
C ALA A 45 -5.40 9.05 6.56
N PRO A 46 -5.93 9.53 5.42
CA PRO A 46 -5.58 8.99 4.12
C PRO A 46 -4.10 9.23 3.81
N HIS A 47 -3.41 8.18 3.39
CA HIS A 47 -1.98 8.23 3.07
C HIS A 47 -1.66 7.40 1.81
N ILE A 48 -1.98 7.96 0.64
CA ILE A 48 -1.92 7.27 -0.67
C ILE A 48 -0.59 6.53 -0.88
N ARG A 49 0.55 7.17 -0.59
CA ARG A 49 1.88 6.54 -0.76
C ARG A 49 2.05 5.25 0.06
N LEU A 50 1.58 5.25 1.30
CA LEU A 50 1.72 4.11 2.20
C LEU A 50 0.84 2.95 1.73
N PHE A 51 -0.43 3.25 1.43
CA PHE A 51 -1.39 2.25 0.98
C PHE A 51 -1.02 1.71 -0.40
N SER A 52 -0.50 2.56 -1.30
CA SER A 52 -0.06 2.11 -2.63
C SER A 52 1.16 1.21 -2.55
N SER A 53 2.16 1.55 -1.72
CA SER A 53 3.32 0.67 -1.51
C SER A 53 2.94 -0.65 -0.84
N TYR A 54 2.00 -0.63 0.11
CA TYR A 54 1.48 -1.83 0.74
C TYR A 54 0.72 -2.71 -0.26
N SER A 55 -0.23 -2.13 -1.01
CA SER A 55 -1.00 -2.80 -2.06
C SER A 55 -0.10 -3.44 -3.13
N LEU A 56 0.97 -2.74 -3.52
CA LEU A 56 1.97 -3.26 -4.46
C LEU A 56 2.70 -4.50 -3.92
N ALA A 57 3.02 -4.54 -2.63
CA ALA A 57 3.62 -5.72 -2.03
C ALA A 57 2.61 -6.89 -1.95
N GLN A 58 1.35 -6.60 -1.62
CA GLN A 58 0.28 -7.60 -1.56
C GLN A 58 0.09 -8.31 -2.90
N ILE A 59 -0.10 -7.57 -4.00
CA ILE A 59 -0.28 -8.17 -5.33
C ILE A 59 0.94 -9.04 -5.74
N ARG A 60 2.17 -8.60 -5.44
CA ARG A 60 3.40 -9.37 -5.76
C ARG A 60 3.57 -10.65 -4.95
N THR A 61 2.97 -10.71 -3.77
CA THR A 61 2.98 -11.91 -2.91
C THR A 61 1.78 -12.82 -3.14
N GLY A 62 0.85 -12.44 -4.03
CA GLY A 62 -0.37 -13.20 -4.30
C GLY A 62 -1.47 -12.99 -3.26
N ASP A 63 -1.33 -12.01 -2.36
CA ASP A 63 -2.41 -11.60 -1.44
C ASP A 63 -3.45 -10.76 -2.22
N LEU A 64 -4.28 -11.45 -3.02
CA LEU A 64 -5.27 -10.82 -3.90
C LEU A 64 -6.40 -10.15 -3.12
N GLU A 65 -6.91 -10.80 -2.06
CA GLU A 65 -7.95 -10.22 -1.21
C GLU A 65 -7.47 -8.95 -0.53
N GLY A 66 -6.27 -8.99 0.06
CA GLY A 66 -5.66 -7.84 0.68
C GLY A 66 -5.36 -6.72 -0.32
N PHE A 67 -4.89 -7.07 -1.52
CA PHE A 67 -4.71 -6.10 -2.62
C PHE A 67 -6.03 -5.40 -2.95
N LEU A 68 -7.12 -6.15 -3.18
CA LEU A 68 -8.42 -5.60 -3.58
C LEU A 68 -8.99 -4.67 -2.52
N GLN A 69 -8.87 -5.03 -1.24
CA GLN A 69 -9.27 -4.16 -0.14
C GLN A 69 -8.47 -2.85 -0.15
N THR A 70 -7.14 -2.94 -0.16
CA THR A 70 -6.28 -1.75 -0.11
C THR A 70 -6.46 -0.89 -1.36
N TYR A 71 -6.67 -1.49 -2.54
CA TYR A 71 -6.98 -0.79 -3.78
C TYR A 71 -8.27 0.03 -3.66
N SER A 72 -9.36 -0.58 -3.17
CA SER A 72 -10.64 0.12 -2.98
C SER A 72 -10.48 1.32 -2.05
N GLU A 73 -9.69 1.18 -0.98
CA GLU A 73 -9.41 2.28 -0.06
C GLU A 73 -8.64 3.40 -0.77
N VAL A 74 -7.59 3.08 -1.54
CA VAL A 74 -6.81 4.06 -2.29
C VAL A 74 -7.66 4.77 -3.35
N LYS A 75 -8.60 4.06 -3.98
CA LYS A 75 -9.50 4.61 -5.01
C LYS A 75 -10.33 5.79 -4.51
N GLU A 76 -10.82 5.72 -3.28
CA GLU A 76 -11.62 6.77 -2.64
C GLU A 76 -10.79 7.98 -2.15
N MET A 77 -9.46 7.87 -2.10
CA MET A 77 -8.60 8.96 -1.62
C MET A 77 -8.39 10.04 -2.70
N THR A 78 -8.51 11.32 -2.31
CA THR A 78 -8.17 12.44 -3.20
C THR A 78 -6.65 12.65 -3.27
N PRO A 79 -5.99 12.50 -4.44
CA PRO A 79 -4.58 12.80 -4.59
C PRO A 79 -4.32 14.30 -4.46
N LYS A 80 -3.24 14.66 -3.77
CA LYS A 80 -2.78 16.04 -3.56
C LYS A 80 -1.60 16.40 -4.43
N THR A 81 -0.95 15.41 -5.03
CA THR A 81 0.24 15.59 -5.86
C THR A 81 0.16 14.73 -7.12
N GLU A 82 0.90 15.11 -8.17
CA GLU A 82 1.02 14.29 -9.39
C GLU A 82 1.57 12.90 -9.11
N GLU A 83 2.48 12.78 -8.12
CA GLU A 83 3.04 11.51 -7.70
C GLU A 83 1.96 10.58 -7.14
N GLU A 84 1.06 11.09 -6.30
CA GLU A 84 -0.08 10.33 -5.77
C GLU A 84 -1.06 9.93 -6.87
N THR A 85 -1.31 10.81 -7.85
CA THR A 85 -2.12 10.48 -9.03
C THR A 85 -1.49 9.33 -9.82
N LYS A 86 -0.17 9.36 -10.04
CA LYS A 86 0.56 8.27 -10.72
C LYS A 86 0.45 6.95 -9.97
N LEU A 87 0.58 6.98 -8.64
CA LEU A 87 0.43 5.79 -7.81
C LEU A 87 -0.97 5.19 -7.91
N LYS A 88 -2.02 6.02 -7.85
CA LYS A 88 -3.41 5.55 -8.06
C LYS A 88 -3.58 4.89 -9.43
N ASN A 89 -3.14 5.56 -10.49
CA ASN A 89 -3.24 5.04 -11.86
C ASN A 89 -2.47 3.71 -12.02
N GLN A 90 -1.34 3.57 -11.33
CA GLN A 90 -0.57 2.32 -11.34
C GLN A 90 -1.38 1.17 -10.70
N LEU A 91 -2.07 1.42 -9.58
CA LEU A 91 -2.94 0.41 -8.97
C LEU A 91 -4.17 0.10 -9.82
N ASP A 92 -4.75 1.10 -10.50
CA ASP A 92 -5.83 0.88 -11.47
C ASP A 92 -5.40 -0.07 -12.59
N GLY A 93 -4.15 0.06 -13.06
CA GLY A 93 -3.56 -0.87 -14.02
C GLY A 93 -3.50 -2.29 -13.48
N PHE A 94 -2.90 -2.50 -12.30
CA PHE A 94 -2.84 -3.83 -11.67
C PHE A 94 -4.21 -4.44 -11.41
N PHE A 95 -5.19 -3.63 -11.01
CA PHE A 95 -6.56 -4.09 -10.83
C PHE A 95 -7.18 -4.56 -12.15
N THR A 96 -7.01 -3.78 -13.22
CA THR A 96 -7.53 -4.13 -14.55
C THR A 96 -6.92 -5.43 -15.04
N ASP A 97 -5.59 -5.55 -14.98
CA ASP A 97 -4.87 -6.76 -15.37
C ASP A 97 -5.36 -7.99 -14.59
N LEU A 98 -5.52 -7.85 -13.26
CA LEU A 98 -6.05 -8.92 -12.40
C LEU A 98 -7.46 -9.34 -12.84
N MET A 99 -8.35 -8.39 -13.09
CA MET A 99 -9.73 -8.68 -13.48
C MET A 99 -9.82 -9.34 -14.86
N GLU A 100 -8.96 -8.94 -15.80
CA GLU A 100 -8.87 -9.58 -17.12
C GLU A 100 -8.40 -11.03 -17.03
N GLU A 101 -7.38 -11.32 -16.21
CA GLU A 101 -6.93 -12.70 -15.98
C GLU A 101 -8.03 -13.56 -15.35
N LEU A 102 -8.74 -13.05 -14.33
CA LEU A 102 -9.86 -13.76 -13.71
C LEU A 102 -11.02 -14.03 -14.68
N GLN A 103 -11.21 -13.21 -15.71
CA GLN A 103 -12.21 -13.44 -16.74
C GLN A 103 -11.79 -14.52 -17.74
N LYS A 104 -10.49 -14.63 -18.06
CA LYS A 104 -9.96 -15.66 -18.96
C LYS A 104 -10.06 -17.06 -18.36
N ASP A 105 -9.85 -17.20 -17.05
CA ASP A 105 -9.93 -18.50 -16.35
C ASP A 105 -11.37 -19.05 -16.24
N ASN A 106 -12.39 -18.23 -16.50
CA ASN A 106 -13.81 -18.61 -16.46
C ASN A 106 -14.38 -19.04 -17.83
N HIS A 107 -13.52 -19.22 -18.85
CA HIS A 107 -13.87 -19.68 -20.20
C HIS A 107 -13.09 -20.93 -20.59
#